data_AF-A0A963H787-F1
#
_entry.id   AF-A0A963H787-F1
#
_cell.length_a   1.000
_cell.length_b   1.000
_cell.length_c   1.000
_cell.angle_alpha   90.00
_cell.angle_beta   90.00
_cell.angle_gamma   90.00
#
_symmetry.space_group_name_H-M   'P 1'
#
loop_
_entity.id
_entity.type
_entity.pdbx_description
1 polymer ?
#
loop_
_entity_poly.entity_id
_entity_poly.type
_entity_poly.pdbx_seq_one_letter_code
_entity_poly.pdbx_strand_id
1 'polypeptide(L)'
;MALKKSDLYSSLWKSCDELRGGMDASQYKDYVLTLLFVKYVSDKYAGRTDSIVSVPVCGGFADMIAAKNKVDIGDRINKIIAKLAEENELKGVIDLTDFNDEEKLGKGKEMVDRLTKLIGIFENP
;
A
#
# COMPACT_ATOMS: atom_id res chain seq x y z
N MET A 1 12.94 -2.89 14.12
CA MET A 1 13.44 -4.28 14.13
C MET A 1 13.89 -4.60 12.71
N ALA A 2 15.05 -5.23 12.49
CA ALA A 2 15.46 -5.59 11.14
C ALA A 2 14.49 -6.64 10.58
N LEU A 3 13.77 -6.31 9.51
CA LEU A 3 12.92 -7.24 8.76
C LEU A 3 13.77 -8.45 8.34
N LYS A 4 13.47 -9.64 8.85
CA LYS A 4 14.10 -10.86 8.33
C LYS A 4 13.48 -11.16 6.97
N LYS A 5 14.30 -11.66 6.04
CA LYS A 5 13.85 -12.01 4.68
C LYS A 5 12.64 -12.95 4.70
N SER A 6 12.58 -13.89 5.64
CA SER A 6 11.48 -14.85 5.82
C SER A 6 10.13 -14.19 6.11
N ASP A 7 10.15 -13.13 6.93
CA ASP A 7 8.95 -12.43 7.39
C ASP A 7 8.41 -11.59 6.24
N LEU A 8 9.31 -10.93 5.49
CA LEU A 8 8.97 -10.22 4.26
C LEU A 8 8.33 -11.14 3.21
N TYR A 9 8.91 -12.30 2.94
CA TYR A 9 8.33 -13.26 1.97
C TYR A 9 6.98 -13.80 2.44
N SER A 10 6.82 -14.05 3.74
CA SER A 10 5.55 -14.52 4.30
C SER A 10 4.45 -13.47 4.15
N SER A 11 4.78 -12.20 4.42
CA SER A 11 3.83 -11.10 4.33
C SER A 11 3.51 -10.72 2.88
N LEU A 12 4.46 -10.84 1.96
CA LEU A 12 4.18 -10.75 0.52
C LEU A 12 3.23 -11.87 0.06
N TRP A 13 3.49 -13.12 0.47
CA TRP A 13 2.67 -14.25 0.08
C TRP A 13 1.23 -14.14 0.62
N LYS A 14 1.07 -13.74 1.89
CA LYS A 14 -0.23 -13.46 2.51
C LYS A 14 -0.98 -12.34 1.80
N SER A 15 -0.28 -11.27 1.41
CA SER A 15 -0.91 -10.16 0.67
C SER A 15 -1.40 -10.60 -0.71
N CYS A 16 -0.62 -11.45 -1.39
CA CYS A 16 -1.05 -12.05 -2.66
C CYS A 16 -2.28 -12.97 -2.47
N ASP A 17 -2.37 -13.70 -1.37
CA ASP A 17 -3.50 -14.59 -1.10
C ASP A 17 -4.83 -13.83 -0.93
N GLU A 18 -4.81 -12.70 -0.21
CA GLU A 18 -5.98 -11.83 -0.04
C GLU A 18 -6.50 -11.23 -1.37
N LEU A 19 -5.60 -10.99 -2.33
CA LEU A 19 -5.92 -10.39 -3.63
C LEU A 19 -6.26 -11.42 -4.72
N ARG A 20 -5.77 -12.66 -4.62
CA ARG A 20 -5.94 -13.73 -5.63
C ARG A 20 -7.39 -14.12 -5.89
N GLY A 21 -8.31 -13.87 -4.95
CA GLY A 21 -9.73 -14.18 -5.10
C GLY A 21 -10.55 -13.15 -5.89
N GLY A 22 -10.03 -11.94 -6.12
CA GLY A 22 -10.76 -10.86 -6.81
C GLY A 22 -10.09 -10.36 -8.10
N MET A 23 -8.89 -10.85 -8.43
CA MET A 23 -8.05 -10.28 -9.46
C MET A 23 -7.04 -11.31 -10.01
N ASP A 24 -6.69 -11.21 -11.31
CA ASP A 24 -5.67 -12.06 -11.93
C ASP A 24 -4.25 -11.76 -11.39
N ALA A 25 -3.36 -12.76 -11.48
CA ALA A 25 -1.98 -12.65 -11.02
C ALA A 25 -1.15 -11.55 -11.67
N SER A 26 -1.45 -11.24 -12.94
CA SER A 26 -0.82 -10.13 -13.65
C SER A 26 -1.14 -8.78 -13.01
N GLN A 27 -2.33 -8.64 -12.43
CA GLN A 27 -2.85 -7.38 -11.92
C GLN A 27 -2.56 -7.20 -10.41
N TYR A 28 -2.72 -8.25 -9.58
CA TYR A 28 -2.49 -8.10 -8.13
C TYR A 28 -1.03 -7.82 -7.77
N LYS A 29 -0.10 -8.24 -8.63
CA LYS A 29 1.35 -8.01 -8.47
C LYS A 29 1.64 -6.52 -8.33
N ASP A 30 1.02 -5.68 -9.15
CA ASP A 30 1.31 -4.24 -9.14
C ASP A 30 0.83 -3.59 -7.83
N TYR A 31 -0.32 -4.01 -7.30
CA TYR A 31 -0.84 -3.52 -6.01
C TYR A 31 0.09 -3.88 -4.84
N VAL A 32 0.55 -5.13 -4.82
CA VAL A 32 1.45 -5.63 -3.77
C VAL A 32 2.81 -4.92 -3.84
N LEU A 33 3.36 -4.72 -5.04
CA LEU A 33 4.63 -4.02 -5.24
C LEU A 33 4.54 -2.54 -4.85
N THR A 34 3.45 -1.85 -5.21
CA THR A 34 3.21 -0.46 -4.79
C THR A 34 3.12 -0.33 -3.27
N LEU A 35 2.33 -1.19 -2.61
CA LEU A 35 2.24 -1.19 -1.14
C LEU A 35 3.59 -1.47 -0.47
N LEU A 36 4.34 -2.45 -0.99
CA LEU A 36 5.69 -2.76 -0.51
C LEU A 36 6.63 -1.55 -0.64
N PHE A 37 6.57 -0.86 -1.78
CA PHE A 37 7.38 0.33 -2.03
C PHE A 37 7.06 1.45 -1.04
N VAL A 38 5.77 1.78 -0.86
CA VAL A 38 5.34 2.81 0.08
C VAL A 38 5.75 2.46 1.51
N LYS A 39 5.58 1.19 1.91
CA LYS A 39 6.01 0.68 3.21
C LYS A 39 7.52 0.82 3.39
N TYR A 40 8.32 0.40 2.41
CA TYR A 40 9.78 0.50 2.45
C TYR A 40 10.26 1.95 2.57
N VAL A 41 9.72 2.83 1.73
CA VAL A 41 10.03 4.25 1.73
C VAL A 41 9.64 4.88 3.07
N SER A 42 8.45 4.58 3.57
CA SER A 42 7.97 5.08 4.86
C SER A 42 8.86 4.59 6.01
N ASP A 43 9.18 3.31 6.07
CA ASP A 43 10.01 2.77 7.16
C ASP A 43 11.45 3.28 7.13
N LYS A 44 12.00 3.51 5.93
CA LYS A 44 13.39 3.90 5.75
C LYS A 44 13.61 5.41 5.84
N TYR A 45 12.65 6.19 5.37
CA TYR A 45 12.81 7.63 5.14
C TYR A 45 11.82 8.50 5.93
N ALA A 46 10.79 7.95 6.60
CA ALA A 46 9.92 8.77 7.43
C ALA A 46 10.73 9.46 8.54
N GLY A 47 10.66 10.80 8.57
CA GLY A 47 11.37 11.63 9.54
C GLY A 47 12.86 11.82 9.27
N ARG A 48 13.38 11.37 8.12
CA ARG A 48 14.74 11.69 7.67
C ARG A 48 14.71 12.80 6.62
N THR A 49 15.58 13.78 6.78
CA THR A 49 15.79 14.88 5.83
C THR A 49 16.87 14.58 4.79
N ASP A 50 17.68 13.55 5.01
CA ASP A 50 18.73 13.08 4.09
C ASP A 50 18.31 11.77 3.42
N SER A 51 17.33 11.87 2.52
CA SER A 51 16.74 10.73 1.86
C SER A 51 16.46 11.00 0.39
N ILE A 52 16.72 9.98 -0.44
CA ILE A 52 16.52 10.01 -1.90
C ILE A 52 15.03 10.20 -2.24
N VAL A 53 14.14 9.78 -1.32
CA VAL A 53 12.69 9.89 -1.46
C VAL A 53 12.17 10.73 -0.28
N SER A 54 11.50 11.82 -0.57
CA SER A 54 10.79 12.68 0.39
C SER A 54 9.45 12.06 0.73
N VAL A 55 9.19 11.76 2.01
CA VAL A 55 7.89 11.28 2.48
C VAL A 55 7.10 12.47 3.02
N PRO A 56 6.14 13.04 2.27
CA PRO A 56 5.39 14.19 2.73
C PRO A 56 4.46 13.82 3.89
N VAL A 57 4.05 14.83 4.65
CA VAL A 57 3.00 14.68 5.67
C VAL A 57 1.71 14.23 4.98
N CYS A 58 1.09 13.16 5.46
CA CYS A 58 -0.03 12.48 4.80
C CYS A 58 0.32 11.66 3.54
N GLY A 59 1.60 11.34 3.31
CA GLY A 59 2.09 10.50 2.21
C GLY A 59 2.75 9.19 2.66
N GLY A 60 2.62 8.84 3.94
CA GLY A 60 3.31 7.69 4.52
C GLY A 60 2.40 6.49 4.77
N PHE A 61 3.03 5.36 5.08
CA PHE A 61 2.33 4.14 5.49
C PHE A 61 1.56 4.32 6.81
N ALA A 62 2.00 5.22 7.69
CA ALA A 62 1.27 5.58 8.91
C ALA A 62 -0.13 6.13 8.61
N ASP A 63 -0.27 6.91 7.54
CA ASP A 63 -1.55 7.46 7.09
C ASP A 63 -2.46 6.38 6.51
N MET A 64 -1.88 5.37 5.86
CA MET A 64 -2.62 4.19 5.40
C MET A 64 -3.17 3.40 6.59
N ILE A 65 -2.38 3.21 7.65
CA ILE A 65 -2.86 2.58 8.90
C ILE A 65 -4.00 3.40 9.51
N ALA A 66 -3.89 4.73 9.53
CA ALA A 66 -4.95 5.62 10.01
C ALA A 66 -6.21 5.65 9.11
N ALA A 67 -6.10 5.13 7.87
CA ALA A 67 -7.22 4.96 6.96
C ALA A 67 -7.95 3.62 7.11
N LYS A 68 -7.43 2.66 7.90
CA LYS A 68 -8.07 1.37 8.17
C LYS A 68 -9.50 1.56 8.70
N ASN A 69 -10.41 0.67 8.27
CA ASN A 69 -11.84 0.68 8.60
C ASN A 69 -12.64 1.90 8.10
N LYS A 70 -12.05 2.79 7.29
CA LYS A 70 -12.81 3.89 6.68
C LYS A 70 -13.47 3.44 5.38
N VAL A 71 -14.68 3.92 5.13
CA VAL A 71 -15.45 3.61 3.91
C VAL A 71 -14.76 4.08 2.64
N ASP A 72 -13.97 5.16 2.75
CA ASP A 72 -13.20 5.80 1.68
C ASP A 72 -11.71 5.39 1.70
N ILE A 73 -11.38 4.21 2.24
CA ILE A 73 -9.99 3.75 2.37
C ILE A 73 -9.27 3.66 1.02
N GLY A 74 -9.94 3.21 -0.04
CA GLY A 74 -9.36 3.12 -1.39
C GLY A 74 -8.91 4.48 -1.93
N ASP A 75 -9.83 5.46 -1.93
CA ASP A 75 -9.54 6.84 -2.34
C ASP A 75 -8.45 7.49 -1.46
N ARG A 76 -8.43 7.22 -0.15
CA ARG A 76 -7.36 7.70 0.75
C ARG A 76 -6.01 7.14 0.36
N ILE A 77 -5.92 5.83 0.13
CA ILE A 77 -4.67 5.17 -0.28
C ILE A 77 -4.18 5.76 -1.60
N ASN A 78 -5.07 5.92 -2.58
CA ASN A 78 -4.74 6.55 -3.86
C ASN A 78 -4.18 7.97 -3.68
N LYS A 79 -4.80 8.78 -2.81
CA LYS A 79 -4.32 10.15 -2.51
C LYS A 79 -2.96 10.16 -1.80
N ILE A 80 -2.71 9.22 -0.89
CA ILE A 80 -1.43 9.07 -0.20
C ILE A 80 -0.32 8.73 -1.22
N ILE A 81 -0.59 7.74 -2.08
CA ILE A 81 0.35 7.32 -3.14
C ILE A 81 0.58 8.44 -4.15
N ALA A 82 -0.48 9.12 -4.58
CA ALA A 82 -0.38 10.24 -5.52
C ALA A 82 0.50 11.36 -4.95
N LYS A 83 0.31 11.75 -3.68
CA LYS A 83 1.17 12.74 -3.03
C LYS A 83 2.63 12.28 -2.97
N LEU A 84 2.87 11.02 -2.61
CA LEU A 84 4.22 10.47 -2.60
C LEU A 84 4.83 10.45 -4.01
N ALA A 85 4.02 10.17 -5.04
CA ALA A 85 4.47 10.15 -6.43
C ALA A 85 4.79 11.55 -6.95
N GLU A 86 3.96 12.55 -6.63
CA GLU A 86 4.15 13.93 -7.06
C GLU A 86 5.38 14.58 -6.44
N GLU A 87 5.60 14.38 -5.14
CA GLU A 87 6.76 14.94 -4.43
C GLU A 87 8.10 14.32 -4.86
N ASN A 88 8.08 13.15 -5.48
CA ASN A 88 9.28 12.39 -5.86
C ASN A 88 9.42 12.17 -7.37
N GLU A 89 8.57 12.81 -8.18
CA GLU A 89 8.53 12.62 -9.63
C GLU A 89 8.34 11.15 -10.07
N LEU A 90 7.68 10.33 -9.23
CA LEU A 90 7.37 8.91 -9.48
C LEU A 90 5.96 8.71 -10.08
N LYS A 91 5.38 9.77 -10.62
CA LYS A 91 4.07 9.75 -11.28
C LYS A 91 4.14 8.91 -12.56
N GLY A 92 3.18 8.02 -12.74
CA GLY A 92 3.17 6.96 -13.76
C GLY A 92 3.96 5.70 -13.39
N VAL A 93 4.55 5.62 -12.18
CA VAL A 93 5.31 4.44 -11.74
C VAL A 93 4.62 3.73 -10.57
N ILE A 94 4.25 4.48 -9.52
CA ILE A 94 3.69 3.91 -8.29
C ILE A 94 2.18 4.11 -8.15
N ASP A 95 1.60 5.06 -8.89
CA ASP A 95 0.18 5.45 -8.94
C ASP A 95 -0.62 4.73 -10.05
N LEU A 96 -0.04 3.69 -10.66
CA LEU A 96 -0.69 2.89 -11.70
C LEU A 96 -1.86 2.02 -11.18
N THR A 97 -1.96 1.87 -9.86
CA THR A 97 -2.90 0.96 -9.21
C THR A 97 -4.02 1.74 -8.55
N ASP A 98 -5.26 1.31 -8.77
CA ASP A 98 -6.45 1.96 -8.22
C ASP A 98 -7.01 1.14 -7.06
N PHE A 99 -6.75 1.60 -5.83
CA PHE A 99 -7.25 0.95 -4.62
C PHE A 99 -8.73 1.19 -4.37
N ASN A 100 -9.43 1.90 -5.25
CA ASN A 100 -10.88 2.10 -5.21
C ASN A 100 -11.61 1.33 -6.35
N ASP A 101 -10.92 0.42 -7.03
CA ASP A 101 -11.50 -0.42 -8.09
C ASP A 101 -12.45 -1.47 -7.49
N GLU A 102 -13.76 -1.21 -7.60
CA GLU A 102 -14.82 -2.08 -7.07
C GLU A 102 -14.92 -3.43 -7.78
N GLU A 103 -14.46 -3.54 -9.03
CA GLU A 103 -14.49 -4.80 -9.77
C GLU A 103 -13.40 -5.76 -9.26
N LYS A 104 -12.24 -5.23 -8.86
CA LYS A 104 -11.10 -6.03 -8.38
C LYS A 104 -11.11 -6.23 -6.87
N LEU A 105 -11.48 -5.21 -6.11
CA LEU A 105 -11.36 -5.21 -4.65
C LEU A 105 -12.68 -5.54 -3.94
N GLY A 106 -13.81 -5.49 -4.66
CA GLY A 106 -15.15 -5.72 -4.13
C GLY A 106 -15.90 -4.41 -3.83
N LYS A 107 -17.15 -4.50 -3.36
CA LYS A 107 -17.99 -3.31 -3.13
C LYS A 107 -18.16 -3.00 -1.66
N GLY A 108 -18.16 -1.70 -1.34
CA GLY A 108 -18.43 -1.19 0.01
C GLY A 108 -17.61 -1.88 1.09
N LYS A 109 -18.27 -2.67 1.95
CA LYS A 109 -17.63 -3.32 3.10
C LYS A 109 -16.55 -4.32 2.69
N GLU A 110 -16.73 -5.07 1.61
CA GLU A 110 -15.75 -6.09 1.18
C GLU A 110 -14.40 -5.46 0.81
N MET A 111 -14.42 -4.33 0.11
CA MET A 111 -13.22 -3.55 -0.22
C MET A 111 -12.54 -3.06 1.05
N VAL A 112 -13.31 -2.49 1.97
CA VAL A 112 -12.77 -1.95 3.24
C VAL A 112 -12.11 -3.05 4.05
N ASP A 113 -12.76 -4.22 4.18
CA ASP A 113 -12.22 -5.38 4.88
C ASP A 113 -10.93 -5.89 4.20
N ARG A 114 -10.92 -6.02 2.87
CA ARG A 114 -9.77 -6.50 2.10
C ARG A 114 -8.57 -5.55 2.23
N LEU A 115 -8.77 -4.24 2.04
CA LEU A 115 -7.72 -3.24 2.18
C LEU A 115 -7.22 -3.12 3.62
N THR A 116 -8.10 -3.22 4.60
CA THR A 116 -7.74 -3.22 6.02
C THR A 116 -6.86 -4.42 6.38
N LYS A 117 -7.19 -5.62 5.87
CA LYS A 117 -6.37 -6.82 6.03
C LYS A 117 -5.02 -6.69 5.34
N LEU A 118 -4.98 -6.17 4.11
CA LEU A 118 -3.75 -5.92 3.37
C LEU A 118 -2.81 -5.00 4.14
N ILE A 119 -3.30 -3.86 4.62
CA ILE A 119 -2.50 -2.95 5.44
C ILE A 119 -2.04 -3.65 6.72
N GLY A 120 -2.90 -4.46 7.35
CA GLY A 120 -2.55 -5.25 8.53
C GLY A 120 -1.42 -6.26 8.32
N ILE A 121 -1.34 -6.88 7.13
CA ILE A 121 -0.25 -7.80 6.78
C ILE A 121 1.08 -7.03 6.67
N PHE A 122 1.07 -5.84 6.08
CA PHE A 122 2.27 -5.01 5.97
C PHE A 122 2.63 -4.26 7.27
N GLU A 123 1.67 -4.08 8.19
CA GLU A 123 1.89 -3.49 9.52
C GLU A 123 2.67 -4.42 10.44
N ASN A 124 2.35 -5.72 10.44
CA ASN A 124 3.03 -6.77 11.21
C ASN A 124 3.64 -7.82 10.26
N PRO A 125 4.81 -7.52 9.67
CA PRO A 125 5.48 -8.39 8.71
C PRO A 125 5.98 -9.71 9.32
#